data_AF-A0A4Y8CEF1-F1
#
_entry.id   AF-A0A4Y8CEF1-F1
#
_cell.length_a   1.000
_cell.length_b   1.000
_cell.length_c   1.000
_cell.angle_alpha   90.00
_cell.angle_beta   90.00
_cell.angle_gamma   90.00
#
_symmetry.space_group_name_H-M   'P 1'
#
loop_
_entity.id
_entity.type
_entity.pdbx_description
1 polymer ?
#
loop_
_entity_poly.entity_id
_entity_poly.type
_entity_poly.pdbx_seq_one_letter_code
_entity_poly.pdbx_strand_id
1 'polypeptide(L)'
;MYRLIKAASYIKENMPQGAPDLSLEDAYDVAAYMNSQARPIKANRDKDFPDRKVKPLDMDVGPYDDSFSTTQHRYGPYTNMIKK
;
A
#
# COMPACT_ATOMS: atom_id res chain seq x y z
N MET A 1 -0.68 -9.79 1.07
CA MET A 1 -0.09 -8.45 0.82
C MET A 1 -0.72 -7.43 1.75
N TYR A 2 -0.20 -6.21 1.87
CA TYR A 2 -0.70 -5.22 2.87
C TYR A 2 -0.54 -3.77 2.46
N ARG A 3 0.50 -3.55 1.65
CA ARG A 3 0.77 -2.32 0.92
C ARG A 3 -0.23 -2.19 -0.21
N LEU A 4 -0.94 -1.07 -0.26
CA LEU A 4 -2.09 -0.87 -1.15
C LEU A 4 -1.70 -0.87 -2.62
N ILE A 5 -0.68 -0.10 -3.02
CA ILE A 5 -0.21 -0.04 -4.41
C ILE A 5 0.22 -1.43 -4.86
N LYS A 6 1.01 -2.13 -4.01
CA LYS A 6 1.48 -3.48 -4.36
C LYS A 6 0.31 -4.46 -4.50
N ALA A 7 -0.67 -4.40 -3.60
CA ALA A 7 -1.89 -5.21 -3.63
C ALA A 7 -2.72 -4.96 -4.89
N ALA A 8 -3.01 -3.69 -5.20
CA ALA A 8 -3.77 -3.30 -6.38
C ALA A 8 -3.09 -3.77 -7.68
N SER A 9 -1.76 -3.60 -7.82
CA SER A 9 -1.04 -4.11 -8.99
C SER A 9 -1.14 -5.62 -9.14
N TYR A 10 -1.04 -6.38 -8.05
CA TYR A 10 -1.16 -7.84 -8.15
C TYR A 10 -2.58 -8.26 -8.53
N ILE A 11 -3.59 -7.64 -7.93
CA ILE A 11 -5.01 -7.92 -8.22
C ILE A 11 -5.28 -7.61 -9.70
N LYS A 12 -4.88 -6.44 -10.19
CA LYS A 12 -5.07 -6.04 -11.60
C LYS A 12 -4.48 -7.04 -12.59
N GLU A 13 -3.30 -7.58 -12.29
CA GLU A 13 -2.53 -8.42 -13.22
C GLU A 13 -2.81 -9.92 -13.07
N ASN A 14 -3.32 -10.38 -11.92
CA ASN A 14 -3.39 -11.82 -11.60
C ASN A 14 -4.75 -12.29 -11.07
N MET A 15 -5.71 -11.39 -10.84
CA MET A 15 -6.99 -11.74 -10.21
C MET A 15 -8.18 -11.23 -11.04
N PRO A 16 -9.26 -12.03 -11.14
CA PRO A 16 -9.38 -13.43 -10.74
C PRO A 16 -8.44 -14.39 -11.49
N GLN A 17 -8.12 -15.54 -10.89
CA GLN A 17 -7.26 -16.54 -11.51
C GLN A 17 -7.87 -17.03 -12.84
N GLY A 18 -7.12 -16.91 -13.93
CA GLY A 18 -7.55 -17.29 -15.28
C GLY A 18 -8.32 -16.20 -16.03
N ALA A 19 -8.70 -15.10 -15.37
CA ALA A 19 -9.38 -13.97 -15.99
C ALA A 19 -9.09 -12.66 -15.24
N PRO A 20 -7.88 -12.09 -15.33
CA PRO A 20 -7.54 -10.83 -14.66
C PRO A 20 -8.14 -9.61 -15.39
N ASP A 21 -9.45 -9.45 -15.28
CA ASP A 21 -10.28 -8.53 -16.06
C ASP A 21 -10.71 -7.25 -15.31
N LEU A 22 -10.34 -7.11 -14.04
CA LEU A 22 -10.63 -5.93 -13.23
C LEU A 22 -10.02 -4.66 -13.83
N SER A 23 -10.72 -3.52 -13.70
CA SER A 23 -10.14 -2.21 -13.97
C SER A 23 -9.09 -1.86 -12.91
N LEU A 24 -8.26 -0.84 -13.19
CA LEU A 24 -7.30 -0.35 -12.18
C LEU A 24 -8.00 0.18 -10.92
N GLU A 25 -9.15 0.84 -11.10
CA GLU A 25 -9.97 1.39 -10.03
C GLU A 25 -10.58 0.28 -9.17
N ASP A 26 -11.22 -0.72 -9.79
CA ASP A 26 -11.77 -1.87 -9.06
C ASP A 26 -10.68 -2.65 -8.32
N ALA A 27 -9.52 -2.84 -8.95
CA ALA A 27 -8.38 -3.49 -8.32
C ALA A 27 -7.87 -2.71 -7.09
N TYR A 28 -7.93 -1.38 -7.14
CA TYR A 28 -7.57 -0.51 -6.03
C TYR A 28 -8.57 -0.61 -4.88
N ASP A 29 -9.87 -0.57 -5.19
CA ASP A 29 -10.94 -0.69 -4.20
C ASP A 29 -10.95 -2.05 -3.50
N VAL A 30 -10.81 -3.13 -4.27
CA VAL A 30 -10.68 -4.49 -3.72
C VAL A 30 -9.43 -4.59 -2.83
N ALA A 31 -8.31 -4.00 -3.26
CA ALA A 31 -7.09 -4.00 -2.46
C ALA A 31 -7.25 -3.21 -1.15
N ALA A 32 -7.91 -2.05 -1.17
CA ALA A 32 -8.18 -1.24 0.00
C ALA A 32 -9.09 -1.97 0.98
N TYR A 33 -10.20 -2.55 0.49
CA TYR A 33 -11.11 -3.36 1.29
C TYR A 33 -10.40 -4.56 1.94
N MET A 34 -9.67 -5.36 1.16
CA MET A 34 -8.94 -6.52 1.65
C MET A 34 -7.90 -6.13 2.72
N ASN A 35 -7.14 -5.05 2.50
CA ASN A 35 -6.10 -4.61 3.43
C ASN A 35 -6.64 -3.93 4.70
N SER A 36 -7.90 -3.49 4.70
CA SER A 36 -8.57 -2.92 5.88
C SER A 36 -8.96 -3.96 6.95
N GLN A 37 -8.98 -5.24 6.57
CA GLN A 37 -9.38 -6.33 7.46
C GLN A 37 -8.30 -6.63 8.52
N ALA A 38 -8.75 -7.05 9.70
CA ALA A 38 -7.86 -7.41 10.80
C ALA A 38 -6.98 -8.62 10.43
N ARG A 39 -5.72 -8.58 10.86
CA ARG A 39 -4.70 -9.58 10.53
C ARG A 39 -3.55 -9.55 11.52
N PRO A 40 -2.77 -10.63 11.65
CA PRO A 40 -1.56 -10.63 12.46
C PRO A 40 -0.57 -9.55 12.01
N ILE A 41 -0.06 -8.79 12.97
CA ILE A 41 0.94 -7.75 12.74
C ILE A 41 2.28 -8.24 13.27
N LYS A 42 3.30 -8.21 12.41
CA LYS A 42 4.68 -8.51 12.80
C LYS A 42 5.14 -7.50 13.86
N ALA A 43 5.88 -7.94 14.87
CA ALA A 43 6.48 -7.04 15.85
C ALA A 43 7.57 -6.14 15.21
N ASN A 44 7.80 -4.95 15.78
CA ASN A 44 8.87 -4.01 15.42
C ASN A 44 8.86 -3.49 13.96
N ARG A 45 7.68 -3.35 13.33
CA ARG A 45 7.57 -2.83 11.95
C ARG A 45 8.02 -1.38 11.78
N ASP A 46 8.04 -0.63 12.87
CA ASP A 46 8.61 0.72 12.94
C ASP A 46 10.13 0.72 12.66
N LYS A 47 10.81 -0.42 12.89
CA LYS A 47 12.23 -0.61 12.59
C LYS A 47 12.48 -1.16 11.19
N ASP A 48 11.44 -1.57 10.46
CA ASP A 48 11.58 -1.91 9.05
C ASP A 48 11.92 -0.64 8.26
N PHE A 49 12.86 -0.73 7.33
CA PHE A 49 13.44 0.40 6.56
C PHE A 49 14.13 1.45 7.46
N PRO A 50 15.32 1.13 8.02
CA PRO A 50 16.08 2.07 8.86
C PRO A 50 16.42 3.38 8.12
N ASP A 51 16.75 3.27 6.83
CA ASP A 51 16.79 4.42 5.94
C ASP A 51 15.37 4.71 5.45
N ARG A 52 14.83 5.85 5.89
CA ARG A 52 13.45 6.27 5.57
C ARG A 52 13.30 6.67 4.10
N LYS A 53 14.39 7.04 3.41
CA LYS A 53 14.35 7.43 2.00
C LYS A 53 14.01 6.26 1.08
N VAL A 54 14.32 5.04 1.50
CA VAL A 54 13.99 3.79 0.78
C VAL A 54 12.67 3.17 1.24
N LYS A 55 12.02 3.75 2.27
CA LYS A 55 10.72 3.28 2.73
C LYS A 55 9.69 3.51 1.60
N PRO A 56 8.93 2.47 1.21
CA PRO A 56 7.94 2.62 0.15
C PRO A 56 6.82 3.60 0.49
N LEU A 57 6.29 4.25 -0.55
CA LEU A 57 5.26 5.28 -0.45
C LEU A 57 3.99 4.82 0.29
N ASP A 58 3.57 3.59 0.04
CA ASP A 58 2.34 3.00 0.59
C ASP A 58 2.58 2.19 1.88
N MET A 59 3.62 2.55 2.64
CA MET A 59 3.92 1.91 3.92
C MET A 59 2.98 2.45 5.00
N ASP A 60 2.18 1.57 5.59
CA ASP A 60 1.18 1.92 6.61
C ASP A 60 1.75 2.10 8.03
N VAL A 61 3.08 2.14 8.18
CA VAL A 61 3.77 2.35 9.47
C VAL A 61 4.91 3.33 9.30
N GLY A 62 4.86 4.42 10.07
CA GLY A 62 5.93 5.41 10.18
C GLY A 62 7.14 4.91 11.00
N PRO A 63 8.08 5.79 11.33
CA PRO A 63 8.19 7.18 10.86
C PRO A 63 8.52 7.24 9.35
N TYR A 64 8.17 8.37 8.73
CA TYR A 64 8.41 8.68 7.32
C TYR A 64 9.50 9.76 7.18
N ASP A 65 9.95 10.02 5.95
CA ASP A 65 10.86 11.13 5.63
C ASP A 65 10.13 12.36 5.05
N ASP A 66 8.81 12.36 5.15
CA ASP A 66 7.90 13.42 4.75
C ASP A 66 6.94 13.78 5.90
N SER A 67 6.00 14.69 5.63
CA SER A 67 5.00 15.17 6.60
C SER A 67 3.60 14.59 6.37
N PHE A 68 3.45 13.52 5.59
CA PHE A 68 2.14 12.94 5.29
C PHE A 68 1.68 12.01 6.42
N SER A 69 0.37 11.85 6.54
CA SER A 69 -0.22 11.02 7.59
C SER A 69 -0.12 9.53 7.25
N THR A 70 -0.07 8.67 8.26
CA THR A 70 -0.14 7.21 8.07
C THR A 70 -1.37 6.79 7.25
N THR A 71 -2.50 7.48 7.41
CA THR A 71 -3.72 7.25 6.63
C THR A 71 -3.50 7.54 5.15
N GLN A 72 -2.80 8.63 4.81
CA GLN A 72 -2.48 8.97 3.43
C GLN A 72 -1.45 8.00 2.83
N HIS A 73 -0.44 7.57 3.58
CA HIS A 73 0.43 6.47 3.13
C HIS A 73 -0.38 5.18 2.90
N ARG A 74 -1.33 4.86 3.78
CA ARG A 74 -2.13 3.64 3.66
C ARG A 74 -3.10 3.65 2.47
N TYR A 75 -3.73 4.78 2.16
CA TYR A 75 -4.84 4.85 1.21
C TYR A 75 -4.68 5.85 0.05
N GLY A 76 -3.62 6.64 0.03
CA GLY A 76 -3.46 7.76 -0.90
C GLY A 76 -4.27 9.00 -0.52
N PRO A 77 -4.39 9.99 -1.42
CA PRO A 77 -3.79 10.05 -2.75
C PRO A 77 -2.26 10.20 -2.70
N TYR A 78 -1.59 9.53 -3.64
CA TYR A 78 -0.12 9.42 -3.69
C TYR A 78 0.57 10.51 -4.53
N THR A 79 -0.17 11.21 -5.38
CA THR A 79 0.39 12.16 -6.36
C THR A 79 1.27 13.23 -5.71
N ASN A 80 0.88 13.72 -4.53
CA ASN A 80 1.63 14.75 -3.80
C ASN A 80 2.87 14.23 -3.08
N MET A 81 3.04 12.91 -3.01
CA MET A 81 4.11 12.23 -2.29
C MET A 81 5.24 11.78 -3.24
N ILE A 82 5.00 11.79 -4.55
CA ILE A 82 6.00 11.46 -5.56
C ILE A 82 7.05 12.58 -5.58
N LYS A 83 8.28 12.24 -5.17
CA LYS A 83 9.42 13.14 -5.27
C LYS A 83 9.74 13.35 -6.76
N LYS A 84 9.87 14.62 -7.16
CA LYS A 84 10.27 15.00 -8.52
C LYS A 84 11.72 14.64 -8.79
#